data_AF-A0A3B8XJ61-F1
#
_entry.id   AF-A0A3B8XJ61-F1
#
_cell.length_a   1.000
_cell.length_b   1.000
_cell.length_c   1.000
_cell.angle_alpha   90.00
_cell.angle_beta   90.00
_cell.angle_gamma   90.00
#
_symmetry.space_group_name_H-M   'P 1'
#
loop_
_entity.id
_entity.type
_entity.pdbx_description
1 polymer ?
#
loop_
_entity_poly.entity_id
_entity_poly.type
_entity_poly.pdbx_seq_one_letter_code
_entity_poly.pdbx_strand_id
1 'polypeptide(L)'
;RKRLGQELARESAVEADVVIPVPDSGVPAAIGYAAESGIPFELGIIRNHYVGRTFIEPTQHIRQLGVKLKHNANRAIVEGKRIILVDDSVVRGTTSIKIVKMMYEAGAKEVHLRVASPPITHPDFYGIDTPEREQLLASNYDLEGMRDYIGVDSLAFISVDGLYRAMGFNHRDAEHPQLTDHCFTGDYPTPLADRDGEQRTRQLSLLAEIA
;
A
#
# COMPACT_ATOMS: atom_id res chain seq x y z
N ARG A 1 -10.02 8.07 -6.35
CA ARG A 1 -8.86 8.36 -5.45
C ARG A 1 -9.14 9.46 -4.43
N LYS A 2 -9.50 10.70 -4.80
CA LYS A 2 -9.88 11.72 -3.80
C LYS A 2 -10.96 11.25 -2.81
N ARG A 3 -12.02 10.61 -3.31
CA ARG A 3 -13.06 9.99 -2.47
C ARG A 3 -12.55 8.88 -1.53
N LEU A 4 -11.50 8.15 -1.92
CA LEU A 4 -10.87 7.14 -1.04
C LEU A 4 -10.27 7.82 0.19
N GLY A 5 -9.61 8.96 0.00
CA GLY A 5 -9.10 9.76 1.11
C GLY A 5 -10.19 10.28 2.03
N GLN A 6 -11.33 10.70 1.49
CA GLN A 6 -12.48 11.16 2.27
C GLN A 6 -13.06 10.02 3.12
N GLU A 7 -13.33 8.86 2.52
CA GLU A 7 -13.80 7.68 3.26
C GLU A 7 -12.79 7.23 4.32
N LEU A 8 -11.49 7.23 3.99
CA LEU A 8 -10.43 6.89 4.93
C LEU A 8 -10.38 7.84 6.14
N ALA A 9 -10.62 9.14 5.93
CA ALA A 9 -10.73 10.11 7.02
C ALA A 9 -11.98 9.88 7.89
N ARG A 10 -13.12 9.52 7.30
CA ARG A 10 -14.34 9.16 8.04
C ARG A 10 -14.15 7.93 8.92
N GLU A 11 -13.46 6.92 8.39
CA GLU A 11 -13.25 5.64 9.08
C GLU A 11 -12.14 5.73 10.14
N SER A 12 -11.12 6.55 9.92
CA SER A 12 -9.87 6.50 10.69
C SER A 12 -9.22 7.87 10.92
N ALA A 13 -10.03 8.87 11.23
CA ALA A 13 -9.55 10.18 11.68
C ALA A 13 -8.62 10.04 12.89
N VAL A 14 -7.61 10.89 12.95
CA VAL A 14 -6.69 11.01 14.09
C VAL A 14 -6.32 12.48 14.28
N GLU A 15 -6.13 12.90 15.52
CA GLU A 15 -5.64 14.23 15.80
C GLU A 15 -4.18 14.35 15.38
N ALA A 16 -3.91 15.26 14.45
CA ALA A 16 -2.58 15.54 13.96
C ALA A 16 -2.51 16.98 13.44
N ASP A 17 -1.31 17.45 13.13
CA ASP A 17 -1.07 18.84 12.79
C ASP A 17 -1.02 19.08 11.27
N VAL A 18 -0.73 18.04 10.48
CA VAL A 18 -0.58 18.14 9.02
C VAL A 18 -0.80 16.80 8.30
N VAL A 19 -1.41 16.85 7.11
CA VAL A 19 -1.52 15.72 6.18
C VAL A 19 -0.44 15.85 5.11
N ILE A 20 0.37 14.81 4.95
CA ILE A 20 1.48 14.75 3.99
C ILE A 20 1.27 13.55 3.06
N PRO A 21 1.24 13.73 1.72
CA PRO A 21 1.16 12.62 0.79
C PRO A 21 2.52 11.92 0.64
N VAL A 22 2.50 10.62 0.35
CA VAL A 22 3.59 9.93 -0.34
C VAL A 22 3.49 10.23 -1.84
N PRO A 23 4.44 10.99 -2.44
CA PRO A 23 4.33 11.38 -3.83
C PRO A 23 4.82 10.27 -4.79
N ASP A 24 4.18 10.10 -5.95
CA ASP A 24 3.05 10.90 -6.48
C ASP A 24 1.68 10.24 -6.29
N SER A 25 1.67 8.94 -5.97
CA SER A 25 0.46 8.11 -5.96
C SER A 25 -0.52 8.48 -4.86
N GLY A 26 -0.03 8.83 -3.67
CA GLY A 26 -0.83 9.18 -2.51
C GLY A 26 -1.45 10.58 -2.57
N VAL A 27 -1.00 11.46 -3.46
CA VAL A 27 -1.41 12.88 -3.51
C VAL A 27 -2.93 13.07 -3.60
N PRO A 28 -3.68 12.40 -4.52
CA PRO A 28 -5.11 12.61 -4.61
C PRO A 28 -5.86 12.15 -3.35
N ALA A 29 -5.41 11.05 -2.72
CA ALA A 29 -6.01 10.54 -1.50
C ALA A 29 -5.73 11.49 -0.32
N ALA A 30 -4.51 11.99 -0.19
CA ALA A 30 -4.15 12.98 0.84
C ALA A 30 -4.98 14.26 0.74
N ILE A 31 -5.22 14.77 -0.48
CA ILE A 31 -6.11 15.92 -0.71
C ILE A 31 -7.54 15.61 -0.22
N GLY A 32 -8.02 14.39 -0.45
CA GLY A 32 -9.33 13.96 0.03
C GLY A 32 -9.40 13.84 1.55
N TYR A 33 -8.38 13.24 2.16
CA TYR A 33 -8.28 13.06 3.60
C TYR A 33 -8.23 14.40 4.32
N ALA A 34 -7.36 15.32 3.88
CA ALA A 34 -7.24 16.66 4.44
C ALA A 34 -8.55 17.47 4.34
N ALA A 35 -9.22 17.41 3.19
CA ALA A 35 -10.49 18.11 3.00
C ALA A 35 -11.61 17.58 3.91
N GLU A 36 -11.61 16.28 4.21
CA GLU A 36 -12.61 15.67 5.08
C GLU A 36 -12.27 15.84 6.57
N SER A 37 -11.00 15.71 6.96
CA SER A 37 -10.57 15.84 8.36
C SER A 37 -10.42 17.29 8.83
N GLY A 38 -10.32 18.24 7.91
CA GLY A 38 -10.05 19.65 8.20
C GLY A 38 -8.59 19.95 8.57
N ILE A 39 -7.70 18.94 8.56
CA ILE A 39 -6.27 19.09 8.84
C ILE A 39 -5.56 19.61 7.57
N PRO A 40 -4.66 20.61 7.68
CA PRO A 40 -4.01 21.20 6.51
C PRO A 40 -3.17 20.19 5.73
N PHE A 41 -3.25 20.27 4.41
CA PHE A 41 -2.43 19.50 3.47
C PHE A 41 -1.12 20.26 3.19
N GLU A 42 0.02 19.58 3.32
CA GLU A 42 1.33 20.16 3.01
C GLU A 42 2.23 19.18 2.23
N LEU A 43 3.15 19.75 1.46
CA LEU A 43 4.17 18.99 0.74
C LEU A 43 5.38 18.74 1.65
N GLY A 44 5.20 17.85 2.63
CA GLY A 44 6.25 17.41 3.54
C GLY A 44 7.27 16.44 2.91
N ILE A 45 6.96 15.86 1.75
CA ILE A 45 7.86 15.03 0.97
C ILE A 45 7.93 15.59 -0.46
N ILE A 46 9.14 15.83 -0.94
CA ILE A 46 9.41 16.24 -2.31
C ILE A 46 10.03 15.06 -3.07
N ARG A 47 9.41 14.69 -4.19
CA ARG A 47 9.96 13.70 -5.12
C ARG A 47 11.03 14.35 -5.99
N ASN A 48 12.17 13.69 -6.11
CA ASN A 48 13.18 14.07 -7.09
C ASN A 48 12.79 13.57 -8.48
N HIS A 49 12.54 14.50 -9.41
CA HIS A 49 12.14 14.20 -10.78
C HIS A 49 13.28 13.68 -11.67
N TYR A 50 14.54 13.78 -11.21
CA TYR A 50 15.73 13.44 -11.99
C TYR A 50 16.32 12.06 -11.66
N VAL A 51 15.69 11.30 -10.75
CA VAL A 51 16.15 9.93 -10.44
C VAL A 51 15.56 8.95 -11.45
N GLY A 52 16.35 8.61 -12.46
CA GLY A 52 16.09 7.52 -13.40
C GLY A 52 16.47 6.13 -12.85
N ARG A 53 16.26 5.09 -13.66
CA ARG A 53 16.81 3.75 -13.39
C ARG A 53 18.32 3.80 -13.66
N THR A 54 19.15 3.76 -12.62
CA THR A 54 20.60 3.58 -12.76
C THR A 54 20.88 2.10 -13.02
N PHE A 55 21.25 1.74 -14.26
CA PHE A 55 21.55 0.34 -14.64
C PHE A 55 22.91 -0.13 -14.11
N ILE A 56 23.76 0.81 -13.68
CA ILE A 56 25.10 0.57 -13.16
C ILE A 56 25.22 1.34 -11.84
N GLU A 57 24.94 0.69 -10.71
CA GLU A 57 25.33 1.18 -9.39
C GLU A 57 26.41 0.25 -8.82
N PRO A 58 27.66 0.74 -8.61
CA PRO A 58 28.69 -0.07 -7.99
C PRO A 58 28.42 -0.13 -6.47
N THR A 59 28.27 -1.35 -5.95
CA THR A 59 28.17 -1.74 -4.52
C THR A 59 26.83 -1.51 -3.79
N GLN A 60 26.41 -2.52 -3.00
CA GLN A 60 25.17 -2.55 -2.20
C GLN A 60 25.00 -1.35 -1.26
N HIS A 61 26.11 -0.69 -0.86
CA HIS A 61 26.08 0.43 0.08
C HIS A 61 25.36 1.66 -0.51
N ILE A 62 25.47 1.88 -1.82
CA ILE A 62 24.81 3.00 -2.53
C ILE A 62 23.31 2.72 -2.74
N ARG A 63 22.91 1.45 -2.84
CA ARG A 63 21.50 1.07 -3.07
C ARG A 63 20.59 1.42 -1.88
N GLN A 64 21.15 1.51 -0.66
CA GLN A 64 20.43 2.00 0.51
C GLN A 64 20.21 3.54 0.50
N LEU A 65 21.08 4.30 -0.20
CA LEU A 65 20.91 5.74 -0.44
C LEU A 65 19.84 6.06 -1.50
N GLY A 66 19.45 5.07 -2.31
CA GLY A 66 18.51 5.24 -3.42
C GLY A 66 17.13 5.81 -3.07
N VAL A 67 16.67 5.70 -1.81
CA VAL A 67 15.42 6.34 -1.37
C VAL A 67 15.63 7.80 -0.97
N LYS A 68 16.74 8.15 -0.30
CA LYS A 68 17.10 9.56 -0.07
C LYS A 68 17.32 10.30 -1.39
N LEU A 69 17.75 9.61 -2.45
CA LEU A 69 17.83 10.19 -3.77
C LEU A 69 16.44 10.51 -4.37
N LYS A 70 15.43 9.64 -4.14
CA LYS A 70 14.09 9.74 -4.74
C LYS A 70 13.12 10.62 -3.97
N HIS A 71 13.16 10.59 -2.65
CA HIS A 71 12.24 11.30 -1.76
C HIS A 71 13.04 12.08 -0.72
N ASN A 72 12.70 13.36 -0.56
CA ASN A 72 13.34 14.25 0.39
C ASN A 72 12.30 14.86 1.32
N ALA A 73 12.57 14.81 2.61
CA ALA A 73 11.71 15.45 3.61
C ALA A 73 11.90 16.97 3.61
N ASN A 74 10.80 17.70 3.63
CA ASN A 74 10.80 19.13 3.90
C ASN A 74 10.74 19.37 5.42
N ARG A 75 11.92 19.48 6.05
CA ARG A 75 12.05 19.62 7.52
C ARG A 75 11.21 20.76 8.09
N ALA A 76 11.11 21.90 7.39
CA ALA A 76 10.33 23.05 7.85
C ALA A 76 8.83 22.75 8.02
N ILE A 77 8.32 21.76 7.30
CA ILE A 77 6.92 21.30 7.41
C ILE A 77 6.76 20.22 8.48
N VAL A 78 7.77 19.37 8.68
CA VAL A 78 7.69 18.13 9.46
C VAL A 78 8.13 18.31 10.92
N GLU A 79 9.15 19.13 11.17
CA GLU A 79 9.83 19.21 12.47
C GLU A 79 8.87 19.59 13.61
N GLY A 80 8.84 18.76 14.66
CA GLY A 80 8.03 18.93 15.85
C GLY A 80 6.54 18.59 15.70
N LYS A 81 6.08 18.19 14.51
CA LYS A 81 4.65 17.95 14.22
C LYS A 81 4.25 16.48 14.31
N ARG A 82 2.99 16.25 14.66
CA ARG A 82 2.28 14.98 14.45
C ARG A 82 1.78 14.97 13.01
N ILE A 83 2.21 13.99 12.22
CA ILE A 83 1.93 13.96 10.79
C ILE A 83 1.01 12.80 10.43
N ILE A 84 0.09 13.03 9.49
CA ILE A 84 -0.65 11.97 8.82
C ILE A 84 0.00 11.73 7.47
N LEU A 85 0.68 10.60 7.33
CA LEU A 85 1.28 10.19 6.08
C LEU A 85 0.25 9.38 5.28
N VAL A 86 -0.09 9.82 4.07
CA VAL A 86 -1.09 9.15 3.22
C VAL A 86 -0.42 8.49 2.03
N ASP A 87 -0.58 7.18 1.90
CA ASP A 87 -0.07 6.38 0.78
C ASP A 87 -1.22 5.69 0.03
N ASP A 88 -0.98 5.27 -1.21
CA ASP A 88 -2.01 4.59 -2.00
C ASP A 88 -2.19 3.12 -1.61
N SER A 89 -1.10 2.40 -1.37
CA SER A 89 -1.11 0.98 -1.03
C SER A 89 0.15 0.54 -0.29
N VAL A 90 0.06 -0.57 0.44
CA VAL A 90 1.23 -1.22 1.06
C VAL A 90 1.28 -2.67 0.60
N VAL A 91 2.31 -3.00 -0.20
CA VAL A 91 2.52 -4.36 -0.72
C VAL A 91 3.55 -5.11 0.15
N ARG A 92 4.82 -4.72 0.09
CA ARG A 92 5.92 -5.34 0.85
C ARG A 92 6.35 -4.54 2.09
N GLY A 93 5.78 -3.35 2.33
CA GLY A 93 6.16 -2.45 3.44
C GLY A 93 7.53 -1.76 3.34
N THR A 94 8.46 -2.27 2.53
CA THR A 94 9.85 -1.75 2.47
C THR A 94 9.98 -0.28 2.09
N THR A 95 9.10 0.25 1.23
CA THR A 95 9.07 1.69 0.90
C THR A 95 8.56 2.50 2.08
N SER A 96 7.44 2.07 2.69
CA SER A 96 6.82 2.72 3.84
C SER A 96 7.79 2.85 5.01
N ILE A 97 8.53 1.79 5.35
CA ILE A 97 9.59 1.82 6.40
C ILE A 97 10.60 2.95 6.15
N LYS A 98 11.09 3.07 4.90
CA LYS A 98 12.10 4.07 4.55
C LYS A 98 11.55 5.49 4.62
N ILE A 99 10.30 5.68 4.19
CA ILE A 99 9.64 6.99 4.27
C ILE A 99 9.38 7.37 5.72
N VAL A 100 8.82 6.47 6.53
CA VAL A 100 8.56 6.69 7.95
C VAL A 100 9.85 7.04 8.69
N LYS A 101 10.91 6.27 8.47
CA LYS A 101 12.25 6.57 9.01
C LYS A 101 12.72 7.97 8.63
N MET A 102 12.58 8.34 7.34
CA MET A 102 12.93 9.69 6.86
C MET A 102 12.11 10.79 7.54
N MET A 103 10.84 10.56 7.86
CA MET A 103 9.99 11.53 8.57
C MET A 103 10.45 11.73 10.02
N TYR A 104 10.75 10.65 10.75
CA TYR A 104 11.34 10.78 12.09
C TYR A 104 12.74 11.41 12.07
N GLU A 105 13.59 11.08 11.08
CA GLU A 105 14.89 11.75 10.88
C GLU A 105 14.73 13.26 10.61
N ALA A 106 13.63 13.67 9.98
CA ALA A 106 13.26 15.07 9.76
C ALA A 106 12.62 15.75 10.98
N GLY A 107 12.45 15.02 12.10
CA GLY A 107 11.97 15.56 13.36
C GLY A 107 10.46 15.45 13.59
N ALA A 108 9.74 14.57 12.88
CA ALA A 108 8.34 14.29 13.19
C ALA A 108 8.20 13.80 14.65
N LYS A 109 7.19 14.30 15.36
CA LYS A 109 6.85 13.87 16.73
C LYS A 109 6.12 12.54 16.73
N GLU A 110 5.11 12.43 15.87
CA GLU A 110 4.28 11.24 15.66
C GLU A 110 4.04 11.07 14.17
N VAL A 111 3.95 9.83 13.69
CA VAL A 111 3.65 9.47 12.31
C VAL A 111 2.46 8.51 12.28
N HIS A 112 1.34 8.97 11.72
CA HIS A 112 0.13 8.18 11.52
C HIS A 112 0.01 7.80 10.03
N LEU A 113 0.22 6.53 9.69
CA LEU A 113 0.10 6.06 8.32
C LEU A 113 -1.37 5.74 7.97
N ARG A 114 -1.83 6.26 6.84
CA ARG A 114 -3.17 6.08 6.31
C ARG A 114 -3.06 5.59 4.86
N VAL A 115 -3.61 4.42 4.58
CA VAL A 115 -3.46 3.74 3.29
C VAL A 115 -4.80 3.74 2.56
N ALA A 116 -4.81 4.30 1.34
CA ALA A 116 -6.02 4.49 0.52
C ALA A 116 -6.41 3.24 -0.30
N SER A 117 -5.96 2.06 0.12
CA SER A 117 -6.41 0.75 -0.32
C SER A 117 -6.64 -0.15 0.89
N PRO A 118 -7.50 -1.17 0.81
CA PRO A 118 -7.51 -2.25 1.80
C PRO A 118 -6.16 -2.99 1.80
N PRO A 119 -5.87 -3.80 2.84
CA PRO A 119 -4.66 -4.60 2.91
C PRO A 119 -4.59 -5.61 1.76
N ILE A 120 -3.48 -5.66 1.03
CA ILE A 120 -3.27 -6.59 -0.09
C ILE A 120 -2.76 -7.92 0.48
N THR A 121 -3.64 -8.91 0.54
CA THR A 121 -3.43 -10.23 1.18
C THR A 121 -3.34 -11.37 0.16
N HIS A 122 -3.67 -11.10 -1.10
CA HIS A 122 -3.71 -12.10 -2.15
C HIS A 122 -3.01 -11.60 -3.42
N PRO A 123 -2.29 -12.47 -4.14
CA PRO A 123 -1.69 -12.12 -5.42
C PRO A 123 -2.77 -11.95 -6.50
N ASP A 124 -2.45 -11.15 -7.51
CA ASP A 124 -3.21 -11.02 -8.74
C ASP A 124 -2.78 -12.07 -9.77
N PHE A 125 -3.76 -12.69 -10.42
CA PHE A 125 -3.55 -13.65 -11.52
C PHE A 125 -4.14 -13.15 -12.85
N TYR A 126 -4.47 -11.87 -12.94
CA TYR A 126 -5.17 -11.27 -14.08
C TYR A 126 -4.31 -10.23 -14.82
N GLY A 127 -3.02 -10.16 -14.52
CA GLY A 127 -2.03 -9.40 -15.29
C GLY A 127 -1.34 -8.25 -14.55
N ILE A 128 -1.64 -8.05 -13.26
CA ILE A 128 -0.90 -7.12 -12.40
C ILE A 128 0.30 -7.86 -11.80
N ASP A 129 1.49 -7.25 -11.90
CA ASP A 129 2.72 -7.76 -11.28
C ASP A 129 2.66 -7.61 -9.76
N THR A 130 2.06 -8.60 -9.09
CA THR A 130 2.06 -8.72 -7.62
C THR A 130 3.06 -9.77 -7.15
N PRO A 131 3.72 -9.57 -5.99
CA PRO A 131 4.56 -10.58 -5.39
C PRO A 131 3.81 -11.87 -5.06
N GLU A 132 4.56 -12.94 -4.80
CA GLU A 132 4.05 -14.13 -4.14
C GLU A 132 3.45 -13.80 -2.76
N ARG A 133 2.50 -14.62 -2.30
CA ARG A 133 1.70 -14.34 -1.10
C ARG A 133 2.56 -14.14 0.15
N GLU A 134 3.63 -14.92 0.27
CA GLU A 134 4.59 -14.90 1.38
C GLU A 134 5.40 -13.59 1.42
N GLN A 135 5.47 -12.86 0.31
CA GLN A 135 6.16 -11.57 0.22
C GLN A 135 5.23 -10.38 0.49
N LEU A 136 3.91 -10.61 0.59
CA LEU A 136 2.93 -9.58 0.92
C LEU A 136 2.93 -9.34 2.44
N LEU A 137 3.02 -8.08 2.84
CA LEU A 137 3.07 -7.72 4.26
C LEU A 137 1.79 -8.15 4.99
N ALA A 138 0.62 -7.83 4.43
CA ALA A 138 -0.68 -8.13 5.04
C ALA A 138 -1.05 -9.63 5.04
N SER A 139 -0.34 -10.48 4.28
CA SER A 139 -0.51 -11.93 4.36
C SER A 139 0.16 -12.56 5.57
N ASN A 140 1.18 -11.89 6.13
CA ASN A 140 2.02 -12.41 7.19
C ASN A 140 1.78 -11.73 8.55
N TYR A 141 1.20 -10.54 8.54
CA TYR A 141 0.97 -9.72 9.73
C TYR A 141 -0.47 -9.24 9.77
N ASP A 142 -1.04 -9.21 10.98
CA ASP A 142 -2.26 -8.47 11.26
C ASP A 142 -1.98 -6.95 11.32
N LEU A 143 -3.00 -6.16 11.58
CA LEU A 143 -2.88 -4.70 11.57
C LEU A 143 -1.85 -4.18 12.57
N GLU A 144 -1.79 -4.77 13.77
CA GLU A 144 -0.83 -4.36 14.80
C GLU A 144 0.59 -4.80 14.45
N GLY A 145 0.77 -6.02 13.96
CA GLY A 145 2.04 -6.51 13.44
C GLY A 145 2.56 -5.66 12.28
N MET A 146 1.68 -5.21 11.37
CA MET A 146 2.03 -4.29 10.30
C MET A 146 2.44 -2.91 10.84
N ARG A 147 1.73 -2.39 11.85
CA ARG A 147 2.05 -1.11 12.51
C ARG A 147 3.47 -1.16 13.09
N ASP A 148 3.79 -2.22 13.83
CA ASP A 148 5.10 -2.41 14.45
C ASP A 148 6.21 -2.65 13.41
N TYR A 149 5.92 -3.45 12.37
CA TYR A 149 6.86 -3.72 11.29
C TYR A 149 7.26 -2.44 10.54
N ILE A 150 6.29 -1.56 10.27
CA ILE A 150 6.53 -0.29 9.58
C ILE A 150 7.15 0.75 10.54
N GLY A 151 6.83 0.67 11.84
CA GLY A 151 7.33 1.56 12.88
C GLY A 151 6.59 2.90 12.94
N VAL A 152 5.26 2.87 12.93
CA VAL A 152 4.40 4.07 13.00
C VAL A 152 3.57 4.10 14.29
N ASP A 153 3.17 5.30 14.73
CA ASP A 153 2.33 5.49 15.92
C ASP A 153 0.93 4.93 15.72
N SER A 154 0.37 5.05 14.52
CA SER A 154 -0.87 4.38 14.15
C SER A 154 -0.90 4.02 12.67
N LEU A 155 -1.57 2.93 12.34
CA LEU A 155 -1.77 2.45 10.97
C LEU A 155 -3.26 2.21 10.74
N ALA A 156 -3.81 2.72 9.64
CA ALA A 156 -5.14 2.34 9.19
C ALA A 156 -5.18 2.22 7.66
N PHE A 157 -5.99 1.28 7.20
CA PHE A 157 -6.33 1.07 5.80
C PHE A 157 -7.80 1.41 5.61
N ILE A 158 -8.16 1.87 4.42
CA ILE A 158 -9.59 1.99 4.08
C ILE A 158 -10.21 0.59 4.07
N SER A 159 -11.42 0.46 4.61
CA SER A 159 -12.15 -0.80 4.56
C SER A 159 -12.52 -1.18 3.12
N VAL A 160 -12.84 -2.45 2.87
CA VAL A 160 -13.35 -2.88 1.56
C VAL A 160 -14.66 -2.13 1.25
N ASP A 161 -15.57 -2.00 2.21
CA ASP A 161 -16.79 -1.21 2.01
C ASP A 161 -16.50 0.28 1.78
N GLY A 162 -15.50 0.85 2.44
CA GLY A 162 -15.04 2.22 2.21
C GLY A 162 -14.51 2.42 0.79
N LEU A 163 -13.77 1.43 0.26
CA LEU A 163 -13.37 1.40 -1.15
C LEU A 163 -14.60 1.42 -2.07
N TYR A 164 -15.61 0.57 -1.81
CA TYR A 164 -16.84 0.52 -2.60
C TYR A 164 -17.64 1.84 -2.53
N ARG A 165 -17.78 2.44 -1.34
CA ARG A 165 -18.40 3.76 -1.16
C ARG A 165 -17.69 4.85 -1.94
N ALA A 166 -16.37 4.87 -1.90
CA ALA A 166 -15.58 5.82 -2.68
C ALA A 166 -15.74 5.65 -4.20
N MET A 167 -16.03 4.42 -4.65
CA MET A 167 -16.31 4.07 -6.06
C MET A 167 -17.76 4.33 -6.48
N GLY A 168 -18.65 4.75 -5.55
CA GLY A 168 -20.04 5.10 -5.84
C GLY A 168 -21.05 3.98 -5.58
N PHE A 169 -20.64 2.89 -4.91
CA PHE A 169 -21.54 1.84 -4.44
C PHE A 169 -21.95 2.08 -2.98
N ASN A 170 -22.98 1.41 -2.49
CA ASN A 170 -23.37 1.52 -1.07
C ASN A 170 -22.49 0.64 -0.16
N HIS A 171 -22.22 -0.59 -0.59
CA HIS A 171 -21.38 -1.60 0.07
C HIS A 171 -20.96 -2.65 -0.97
N ARG A 172 -20.07 -3.57 -0.57
CA ARG A 172 -19.73 -4.75 -1.37
C ARG A 172 -20.84 -5.80 -1.28
N ASP A 173 -21.32 -6.28 -2.43
CA ASP A 173 -22.12 -7.51 -2.50
C ASP A 173 -21.19 -8.72 -2.39
N ALA A 174 -21.37 -9.56 -1.37
CA ALA A 174 -20.49 -10.69 -1.13
C ALA A 174 -20.75 -11.89 -2.07
N GLU A 175 -21.98 -12.03 -2.58
CA GLU A 175 -22.33 -13.11 -3.52
C GLU A 175 -22.02 -12.70 -4.97
N HIS A 176 -22.17 -11.41 -5.26
CA HIS A 176 -21.94 -10.84 -6.59
C HIS A 176 -21.11 -9.54 -6.53
N PRO A 177 -19.81 -9.61 -6.17
CA PRO A 177 -18.96 -8.43 -6.05
C PRO A 177 -18.98 -7.56 -7.30
N GLN A 178 -19.26 -6.26 -7.14
CA GLN A 178 -19.36 -5.34 -8.27
C GLN A 178 -18.00 -5.01 -8.90
N LEU A 179 -16.90 -5.24 -8.17
CA LEU A 179 -15.52 -4.96 -8.58
C LEU A 179 -14.65 -6.21 -8.37
N THR A 180 -13.57 -6.33 -9.14
CA THR A 180 -12.53 -7.32 -8.86
C THR A 180 -11.72 -6.86 -7.65
N ASP A 181 -11.95 -7.49 -6.50
CA ASP A 181 -11.33 -7.14 -5.21
C ASP A 181 -10.60 -8.32 -4.55
N HIS A 182 -10.32 -9.37 -5.33
CA HIS A 182 -9.66 -10.61 -4.89
C HIS A 182 -8.33 -10.35 -4.19
N CYS A 183 -7.58 -9.31 -4.57
CA CYS A 183 -6.33 -8.93 -3.92
C CYS A 183 -6.50 -8.63 -2.41
N PHE A 184 -7.71 -8.23 -1.99
CA PHE A 184 -8.05 -7.89 -0.61
C PHE A 184 -8.88 -9.00 0.06
N THR A 185 -9.78 -9.63 -0.70
CA THR A 185 -10.80 -10.57 -0.18
C THR A 185 -10.43 -12.04 -0.36
N GLY A 186 -9.64 -12.35 -1.39
CA GLY A 186 -9.40 -13.71 -1.86
C GLY A 186 -10.50 -14.27 -2.77
N ASP A 187 -11.56 -13.50 -3.04
CA ASP A 187 -12.69 -13.92 -3.87
C ASP A 187 -12.36 -13.72 -5.36
N TYR A 188 -11.66 -14.69 -5.95
CA TYR A 188 -11.28 -14.64 -7.36
C TYR A 188 -12.51 -14.79 -8.27
N PRO A 189 -12.70 -13.91 -9.28
CA PRO A 189 -13.84 -13.97 -10.20
C PRO A 189 -13.84 -15.21 -11.11
N THR A 190 -12.74 -15.96 -11.17
CA THR A 190 -12.62 -17.21 -11.91
C THR A 190 -11.95 -18.27 -11.06
N PRO A 191 -12.29 -19.56 -11.23
CA PRO A 191 -11.55 -20.65 -10.60
C PRO A 191 -10.07 -20.61 -11.00
N LEU A 192 -9.17 -20.77 -10.02
CA LEU A 192 -7.73 -20.85 -10.25
C LEU A 192 -7.35 -22.31 -10.47
N ALA A 193 -7.56 -22.82 -11.69
CA ALA A 193 -7.42 -24.25 -11.98
C ALA A 193 -6.02 -24.82 -11.73
N ASP A 194 -4.99 -23.98 -11.80
CA ASP A 194 -3.59 -24.29 -11.52
C ASP A 194 -3.27 -24.30 -10.02
N ARG A 195 -3.99 -23.51 -9.20
CA ARG A 195 -3.80 -23.44 -7.74
C ARG A 195 -4.72 -24.38 -6.96
N ASP A 196 -6.00 -24.37 -7.34
CA ASP A 196 -7.10 -25.02 -6.61
C ASP A 196 -7.57 -26.31 -7.33
N GLY A 197 -7.03 -26.62 -8.51
CA GLY A 197 -7.32 -27.88 -9.20
C GLY A 197 -6.73 -29.09 -8.46
N GLU A 198 -7.48 -30.19 -8.42
CA GLU A 198 -6.91 -31.49 -8.11
C GLU A 198 -5.69 -31.72 -9.01
N GLN A 199 -4.53 -32.04 -8.43
CA GLN A 199 -3.41 -32.59 -9.19
C GLN A 199 -3.87 -33.91 -9.82
N ARG A 200 -4.53 -33.84 -10.98
CA ARG A 200 -4.67 -34.97 -11.88
C ARG A 200 -3.32 -35.14 -12.55
N THR A 201 -2.36 -35.64 -11.78
CA THR A 201 -1.13 -36.24 -12.29
C THR A 201 -1.52 -37.52 -13.00
N ARG A 202 -2.21 -37.42 -14.15
CA ARG A 202 -2.10 -38.44 -15.17
C ARG A 202 -0.71 -38.25 -15.76
N GLN A 203 0.27 -38.84 -15.10
CA GLN A 203 1.54 -39.15 -15.73
C GLN A 203 1.18 -40.02 -16.95
N LEU A 204 1.09 -39.38 -18.12
CA LEU A 204 0.96 -40.10 -19.37
C LEU A 204 2.29 -40.84 -19.53
N SER A 205 2.28 -42.13 -19.20
CA SER A 205 3.40 -43.03 -19.46
C SER A 205 3.73 -42.94 -20.94
N LEU A 206 4.87 -42.32 -21.26
CA LEU A 206 5.40 -42.16 -22.61
C LEU A 206 6.15 -43.43 -23.06
N LEU A 207 5.86 -44.58 -22.45
CA LEU A 207 6.50 -45.87 -22.71
C LEU A 207 5.46 -46.97 -22.92
N ALA A 208 4.64 -46.81 -23.96
CA ALA A 208 3.82 -47.88 -24.49
C ALA A 208 4.01 -48.00 -26.01
N GLU A 209 5.26 -48.15 -26.45
CA GLU A 209 5.58 -48.83 -27.71
C GLU A 209 6.81 -49.72 -27.48
N ILE A 210 6.54 -50.92 -26.96
CA ILE A 210 7.35 -52.11 -27.26
C ILE A 210 6.37 -53.14 -27.80
N ALA A 211 6.37 -53.31 -29.13
CA ALA A 211 6.01 -54.55 -29.81
C ALA A 211 6.67 -54.55 -31.19
#